data_AF-X1SKC2-F1
#
_entry.id   AF-X1SKC2-F1
#
_cell.length_a   1.000
_cell.length_b   1.000
_cell.length_c   1.000
_cell.angle_alpha   90.00
_cell.angle_beta   90.00
_cell.angle_gamma   90.00
#
_symmetry.space_group_name_H-M   'P 1'
#
loop_
_entity.id
_entity.type
_entity.pdbx_description
1 polymer ?
#
loop_
_entity_poly.entity_id
_entity_poly.type
_entity_poly.pdbx_seq_one_letter_code
_entity_poly.pdbx_strand_id
1 'polypeptide(L)'
;EWIDCVRDSDMFFTSTSAFQWHENVTVPVTTLDKLIRKYGSPAVCKIDVEGFEYQVIKGLSQPAEMISFEFTPTPKLINRSIESIKHLSAIGNVQFNYSFGESMILALPEWVDDGKICNILLSIPYKTAFSGDIYARFIA
;
A
#
# COMPACT_ATOMS: atom_id res chain seq x y z
N GLU A 1 -16.07 0.65 2.78
CA GLU A 1 -15.19 1.23 1.74
C GLU A 1 -14.21 0.22 1.14
N TRP A 2 -13.26 -0.37 1.90
CA TRP A 2 -12.39 -1.44 1.36
C TRP A 2 -13.14 -2.76 1.17
N ILE A 3 -13.90 -3.19 2.19
CA ILE A 3 -14.75 -4.41 2.13
C ILE A 3 -15.66 -4.36 0.90
N ASP A 4 -16.23 -3.20 0.58
CA ASP A 4 -17.10 -3.02 -0.58
C ASP A 4 -16.29 -3.14 -1.89
N CYS A 5 -15.14 -2.45 -2.00
CA CYS A 5 -14.26 -2.56 -3.16
C CYS A 5 -13.79 -3.99 -3.40
N VAL A 6 -13.50 -4.74 -2.34
CA VAL A 6 -13.08 -6.13 -2.40
C VAL A 6 -14.23 -7.05 -2.80
N ARG A 7 -15.43 -6.87 -2.25
CA ARG A 7 -16.63 -7.62 -2.63
C ARG A 7 -16.99 -7.44 -4.11
N ASP A 8 -16.76 -6.25 -4.65
CA ASP A 8 -17.00 -5.92 -6.06
C ASP A 8 -15.86 -6.38 -7.00
N SER A 9 -14.81 -6.99 -6.45
CA SER A 9 -13.63 -7.50 -7.18
C SER A 9 -13.60 -9.03 -7.29
N ASP A 10 -12.71 -9.55 -8.14
CA ASP A 10 -12.49 -10.99 -8.30
C ASP A 10 -11.47 -11.57 -7.29
N MET A 11 -11.00 -10.78 -6.30
CA MET A 11 -9.96 -11.21 -5.33
C MET A 11 -10.35 -12.41 -4.48
N PHE A 12 -11.64 -12.66 -4.27
CA PHE A 12 -12.13 -13.77 -3.44
C PHE A 12 -13.00 -14.72 -4.26
N PHE A 13 -12.41 -15.31 -5.31
CA PHE A 13 -13.10 -16.15 -6.31
C PHE A 13 -13.70 -17.47 -5.76
N THR A 14 -13.61 -17.78 -4.46
CA THR A 14 -14.16 -19.03 -3.91
C THR A 14 -14.92 -18.92 -2.59
N SER A 15 -14.96 -17.77 -1.90
CA SER A 15 -15.78 -17.66 -0.69
C SER A 15 -15.92 -16.24 -0.11
N THR A 16 -16.62 -15.34 -0.80
CA THR A 16 -17.30 -14.25 -0.08
C THR A 16 -18.34 -14.78 0.94
N SER A 17 -18.66 -16.08 0.86
CA SER A 17 -19.43 -16.82 1.86
C SER A 17 -18.64 -17.30 3.09
N ALA A 18 -17.30 -17.38 3.05
CA ALA A 18 -16.50 -17.82 4.21
C ALA A 18 -16.03 -16.65 5.08
N PHE A 19 -15.85 -15.46 4.49
CA PHE A 19 -15.46 -14.26 5.23
C PHE A 19 -16.66 -13.33 5.37
N GLN A 20 -17.29 -13.37 6.54
CA GLN A 20 -18.41 -12.50 6.87
C GLN A 20 -17.97 -11.46 7.91
N TRP A 21 -17.80 -10.21 7.48
CA TRP A 21 -17.57 -9.07 8.35
C TRP A 21 -18.92 -8.55 8.86
N HIS A 22 -19.34 -9.00 10.04
CA HIS A 22 -20.64 -8.67 10.62
C HIS A 22 -20.62 -7.48 11.58
N GLU A 23 -19.46 -7.19 12.15
CA GLU A 23 -19.34 -6.23 13.24
C GLU A 23 -18.35 -5.13 12.89
N ASN A 24 -18.64 -3.93 13.37
CA ASN A 24 -17.74 -2.79 13.30
C ASN A 24 -17.33 -2.43 14.72
N VAL A 25 -16.03 -2.21 14.94
CA VAL A 25 -15.49 -1.75 16.21
C VAL A 25 -14.77 -0.42 16.03
N THR A 26 -14.88 0.46 17.02
CA THR A 26 -14.11 1.71 17.04
C THR A 26 -12.81 1.46 17.78
N VAL A 27 -11.69 1.75 17.11
CA VAL A 27 -10.35 1.64 17.69
C VAL A 27 -9.66 3.01 17.70
N PRO A 28 -8.87 3.33 18.74
CA PRO A 28 -8.04 4.52 18.71
C PRO A 28 -6.94 4.36 17.65
N VAL A 29 -6.70 5.41 16.88
CA VAL A 29 -5.65 5.45 15.86
C VAL A 29 -4.48 6.36 16.29
N THR A 30 -3.29 6.05 15.79
CA THR A 30 -2.07 6.86 15.96
C THR A 30 -1.40 7.10 14.61
N THR A 31 -0.33 7.89 14.56
CA THR A 31 0.44 8.16 13.35
C THR A 31 1.77 7.42 13.35
N LEU A 32 2.33 7.17 12.16
CA LEU A 32 3.68 6.60 12.03
C LEU A 32 4.72 7.49 12.73
N ASP A 33 4.63 8.82 12.61
CA ASP A 33 5.53 9.73 13.32
C ASP A 33 5.55 9.53 14.84
N LYS A 34 4.37 9.29 15.45
CA LYS A 34 4.30 9.03 16.90
C LYS A 34 4.96 7.71 17.25
N LEU A 35 4.80 6.69 16.41
CA LEU A 35 5.44 5.39 16.60
C LEU A 35 6.96 5.48 16.41
N ILE A 36 7.43 6.16 15.36
CA ILE A 36 8.85 6.39 15.09
C ILE A 36 9.50 7.19 16.23
N ARG A 37 8.84 8.22 16.74
CA ARG A 37 9.35 8.97 17.90
C ARG A 37 9.52 8.11 19.14
N LYS A 38 8.64 7.12 19.33
CA LYS A 38 8.64 6.24 20.50
C LYS A 38 9.65 5.10 20.38
N TYR A 39 9.77 4.51 19.20
CA TYR A 39 10.50 3.25 18.98
C TYR A 39 11.75 3.40 18.10
N GLY A 40 11.99 4.58 17.53
CA GLY A 40 13.04 4.81 16.54
C GLY A 40 12.54 4.60 15.10
N SER A 41 13.35 5.04 14.14
CA SER A 41 13.05 4.83 12.71
C SER A 41 13.31 3.37 12.33
N PRO A 42 12.34 2.67 11.70
CA PRO A 42 12.55 1.30 11.25
C PRO A 42 13.44 1.27 10.01
N ALA A 43 14.22 0.20 9.86
CA ALA A 43 14.90 -0.12 8.60
C ALA A 43 13.89 -0.58 7.53
N VAL A 44 12.86 -1.33 7.95
CA VAL A 44 11.77 -1.80 7.07
C VAL A 44 10.43 -1.66 7.78
N CYS A 45 9.43 -1.07 7.11
CA CYS A 45 8.07 -0.92 7.61
C CYS A 45 7.06 -1.45 6.59
N LYS A 46 6.42 -2.60 6.88
CA LYS A 46 5.29 -3.10 6.11
C LYS A 46 3.99 -2.49 6.65
N ILE A 47 3.15 -2.01 5.74
CA ILE A 47 1.84 -1.42 5.99
C ILE A 47 0.81 -2.26 5.28
N ASP A 48 0.06 -3.03 6.05
CA ASP A 48 -1.04 -3.88 5.58
C ASP A 48 -2.23 -3.61 6.49
N VAL A 49 -3.13 -2.72 6.06
CA VAL A 49 -4.18 -2.15 6.92
C VAL A 49 -5.53 -2.09 6.21
N GLU A 50 -5.71 -2.96 5.21
CA GLU A 50 -6.98 -3.26 4.55
C GLU A 50 -7.73 -1.98 4.10
N GLY A 51 -7.03 -1.10 3.36
CA GLY A 51 -7.58 0.10 2.74
C GLY A 51 -7.32 1.41 3.49
N PHE A 52 -6.56 1.36 4.59
CA PHE A 52 -6.15 2.53 5.38
C PHE A 52 -4.71 2.99 5.12
N GLU A 53 -4.03 2.43 4.11
CA GLU A 53 -2.60 2.59 3.82
C GLU A 53 -2.25 4.06 3.63
N TYR A 54 -3.04 4.79 2.85
CA TYR A 54 -2.84 6.22 2.62
C TYR A 54 -2.88 7.03 3.91
N GLN A 55 -3.76 6.71 4.86
CA GLN A 55 -3.83 7.44 6.13
C GLN A 55 -2.62 7.16 7.02
N VAL A 56 -2.12 5.91 7.00
CA VAL A 56 -0.88 5.53 7.69
C VAL A 56 0.31 6.29 7.10
N ILE A 57 0.44 6.29 5.78
CA ILE A 57 1.54 6.94 5.04
C ILE A 57 1.49 8.46 5.18
N LYS A 58 0.30 9.07 5.12
CA LYS A 58 0.12 10.51 5.39
C LYS A 58 0.58 10.92 6.79
N GLY A 59 0.56 9.99 7.75
CA GLY A 59 1.05 10.19 9.11
C GLY A 59 2.58 10.08 9.27
N LEU A 60 3.32 9.88 8.18
CA LEU A 60 4.78 9.87 8.13
C LEU A 60 5.28 11.19 7.55
N SER A 61 6.06 11.96 8.30
CA SER A 61 6.59 13.26 7.86
C SER A 61 8.06 13.25 7.50
N GLN A 62 8.77 12.13 7.72
CA GLN A 62 10.20 12.00 7.44
C GLN A 62 10.48 10.65 6.76
N PRO A 63 11.52 10.56 5.91
CA PRO A 63 11.95 9.29 5.32
C PRO A 63 12.21 8.19 6.36
N ALA A 64 11.69 7.00 6.09
CA ALA A 64 12.16 5.74 6.67
C ALA A 64 13.00 5.00 5.62
N GLU A 65 13.88 4.07 5.99
CA GLU A 65 14.78 3.44 5.02
C GLU A 65 14.01 2.67 3.91
N MET A 66 13.05 1.82 4.31
CA MET A 66 12.18 1.10 3.39
C MET A 66 10.75 1.00 3.93
N ILE A 67 9.78 1.23 3.05
CA ILE A 67 8.35 1.05 3.32
C ILE A 67 7.79 0.09 2.28
N SER A 68 7.01 -0.89 2.69
CA SER A 68 6.18 -1.68 1.78
C SER A 68 4.72 -1.49 2.16
N PHE A 69 3.83 -1.29 1.19
CA PHE A 69 2.40 -1.16 1.48
C PHE A 69 1.53 -1.86 0.44
N GLU A 70 0.42 -2.42 0.90
CA GLU A 70 -0.50 -3.16 0.03
C GLU A 70 -1.18 -2.23 -0.98
N PHE A 71 -1.37 -2.72 -2.20
CA PHE A 71 -2.30 -2.14 -3.16
C PHE A 71 -3.33 -3.19 -3.59
N THR A 72 -4.58 -2.77 -3.63
CA THR A 72 -5.69 -3.57 -4.15
C THR A 72 -6.06 -2.99 -5.52
N PRO A 73 -6.13 -3.81 -6.60
CA PRO A 73 -6.37 -3.34 -7.96
C PRO A 73 -7.85 -3.02 -8.20
N THR A 74 -8.39 -2.08 -7.43
CA THR A 74 -9.69 -1.45 -7.70
C THR A 74 -9.45 0.02 -8.02
N PRO A 75 -10.28 0.68 -8.86
CA PRO A 75 -10.03 2.07 -9.25
C PRO A 75 -9.89 3.02 -8.04
N LYS A 76 -10.70 2.82 -7.00
CA LYS A 76 -10.66 3.63 -5.79
C LYS A 76 -9.40 3.41 -4.96
N LEU A 77 -8.96 2.16 -4.79
CA LEU A 77 -7.79 1.84 -3.96
C LEU A 77 -6.48 2.13 -4.69
N ILE A 78 -6.43 1.93 -6.01
CA ILE A 78 -5.29 2.37 -6.84
C ILE A 78 -5.07 3.88 -6.73
N ASN A 79 -6.14 4.68 -6.76
CA ASN A 79 -6.01 6.12 -6.54
C ASN A 79 -5.42 6.44 -5.15
N ARG A 80 -5.78 5.68 -4.10
CA ARG A 80 -5.16 5.86 -2.77
C ARG A 80 -3.69 5.47 -2.77
N SER A 81 -3.32 4.39 -3.45
CA SER A 81 -1.91 3.99 -3.60
C SER A 81 -1.09 5.05 -4.35
N ILE A 82 -1.66 5.71 -5.36
CA ILE A 82 -1.03 6.84 -6.06
C ILE A 82 -0.82 8.03 -5.12
N GLU A 83 -1.81 8.36 -4.28
CA GLU A 83 -1.66 9.43 -3.29
C GLU A 83 -0.60 9.09 -2.22
N SER A 84 -0.48 7.81 -1.84
CA SER A 84 0.61 7.33 -0.99
C SER A 84 1.98 7.53 -1.64
N ILE A 85 2.13 7.15 -2.91
CA ILE A 85 3.37 7.34 -3.68
C ILE A 85 3.76 8.81 -3.71
N LYS A 86 2.83 9.70 -4.06
CA LYS A 86 3.08 11.15 -4.10
C LYS A 86 3.52 11.71 -2.75
N HIS A 87 2.88 11.26 -1.67
CA HIS A 87 3.25 11.68 -0.31
C HIS A 87 4.68 11.25 0.04
N LEU A 88 5.05 10.01 -0.28
CA LEU A 88 6.41 9.49 -0.06
C LEU A 88 7.45 10.28 -0.88
N SER A 89 7.15 10.59 -2.14
CA SER A 89 8.02 11.43 -2.98
C SER A 89 8.17 12.87 -2.46
N ALA A 90 7.16 13.39 -1.78
CA ALA A 90 7.20 14.75 -1.24
C ALA A 90 8.07 14.88 0.02
N ILE A 91 8.27 13.79 0.77
CA ILE A 91 9.04 13.81 2.02
C ILE A 91 10.50 13.38 1.84
N GLY A 92 10.90 12.91 0.66
CA GLY A 92 12.30 12.57 0.37
C GLY A 92 12.52 11.94 -1.00
N ASN A 93 13.79 11.77 -1.36
CA ASN A 93 14.18 11.08 -2.58
C ASN A 93 13.92 9.57 -2.43
N VAL A 94 13.06 9.01 -3.27
CA VAL A 94 12.54 7.65 -3.12
C VAL A 94 12.43 6.98 -4.47
N GLN A 95 12.73 5.68 -4.49
CA GLN A 95 12.52 4.83 -5.65
C GLN A 95 11.56 3.70 -5.30
N PHE A 96 10.88 3.18 -6.31
CA PHE A 96 9.80 2.23 -6.14
C PHE A 96 10.04 0.93 -6.90
N ASN A 97 9.48 -0.14 -6.37
CA ASN A 97 9.28 -1.41 -7.05
C ASN A 97 7.96 -2.00 -6.55
N TYR A 98 7.50 -3.12 -7.11
CA TYR A 98 6.31 -3.78 -6.62
C TYR A 98 6.44 -5.30 -6.71
N SER A 99 5.66 -6.00 -5.90
CA SER A 99 5.45 -7.44 -6.01
C SER A 99 3.96 -7.69 -6.28
N PHE A 100 3.66 -8.62 -7.17
CA PHE A 100 2.29 -8.98 -7.51
C PHE A 100 1.87 -10.23 -6.74
N GLY A 101 0.68 -10.21 -6.13
CA GLY A 101 0.20 -11.24 -5.23
C GLY A 101 1.17 -11.53 -4.09
N GLU A 102 1.18 -12.77 -3.65
CA GLU A 102 2.09 -13.30 -2.64
C GLU A 102 3.38 -13.86 -3.24
N SER A 103 3.81 -13.34 -4.41
CA SER A 103 4.99 -13.88 -5.11
C SER A 103 6.30 -13.63 -4.35
N MET A 104 6.35 -12.59 -3.51
CA MET A 104 7.55 -12.14 -2.79
C MET A 104 8.74 -11.84 -3.71
N ILE A 105 8.48 -11.62 -5.00
CA ILE A 105 9.48 -11.30 -6.02
C ILE A 105 9.20 -9.88 -6.51
N LEU A 106 10.25 -9.06 -6.59
CA LEU A 106 10.17 -7.74 -7.19
C LEU A 106 9.96 -7.87 -8.71
N ALA A 107 8.92 -7.23 -9.22
CA ALA A 107 8.48 -7.35 -10.60
C ALA A 107 9.39 -6.60 -11.57
N LEU A 108 10.08 -5.54 -11.12
CA LEU A 108 10.97 -4.74 -11.95
C LEU A 108 12.44 -5.11 -11.69
N PRO A 109 13.28 -5.21 -12.74
CA PRO A 109 14.71 -5.46 -12.59
C PRO A 109 15.45 -4.28 -11.94
N GLU A 110 14.89 -3.08 -12.07
CA GLU A 110 15.42 -1.83 -11.52
C GLU A 110 14.33 -1.11 -10.73
N TRP A 111 14.74 -0.33 -9.73
CA TRP A 111 13.85 0.56 -9.00
C TRP A 111 13.55 1.79 -9.85
N VAL A 112 12.30 2.26 -9.83
CA VAL A 112 11.79 3.31 -10.72
C VAL A 112 11.31 4.54 -9.94
N ASP A 113 11.13 5.66 -10.64
CA ASP A 113 10.54 6.87 -10.05
C ASP A 113 9.02 6.74 -9.82
N ASP A 114 8.46 7.76 -9.17
CA ASP A 114 7.05 7.86 -8.82
C ASP A 114 6.13 7.90 -10.06
N GLY A 115 6.52 8.61 -11.11
CA GLY A 115 5.78 8.67 -12.36
C GLY A 115 5.65 7.30 -13.02
N LYS A 116 6.74 6.54 -13.09
CA LYS A 116 6.77 5.21 -13.69
C LYS A 116 5.96 4.21 -12.89
N ILE A 117 6.09 4.18 -11.56
CA ILE A 117 5.29 3.26 -10.74
C ILE A 117 3.80 3.61 -10.79
N CYS A 118 3.42 4.90 -10.79
CA CYS A 118 2.03 5.32 -10.95
C CYS A 118 1.44 4.84 -12.29
N ASN A 119 2.20 4.99 -13.39
CA ASN A 119 1.78 4.50 -14.70
C ASN A 119 1.61 2.98 -14.73
N ILE A 120 2.49 2.24 -14.04
CA ILE A 120 2.35 0.78 -13.90
C ILE A 120 1.05 0.44 -13.18
N LEU A 121 0.79 1.04 -12.03
CA LEU A 121 -0.44 0.78 -11.24
C LEU A 121 -1.71 1.07 -12.05
N LEU A 122 -1.74 2.16 -12.82
CA LEU A 122 -2.87 2.51 -13.68
C LEU A 122 -3.06 1.54 -14.86
N SER A 123 -2.03 0.77 -15.22
CA SER A 123 -2.10 -0.25 -16.26
C SER A 123 -2.53 -1.63 -15.75
N ILE A 124 -2.57 -1.83 -14.42
CA ILE A 124 -3.01 -3.11 -13.82
C ILE A 124 -4.50 -3.28 -14.06
N PRO A 125 -4.95 -4.41 -14.63
CA PRO A 125 -6.38 -4.67 -14.79
C PRO A 125 -7.13 -4.68 -13.46
N TYR A 126 -8.25 -3.97 -13.37
CA TYR A 126 -9.00 -3.80 -12.10
C TYR A 126 -9.78 -5.03 -11.60
N LYS A 127 -9.64 -6.16 -12.28
CA LYS A 127 -10.36 -7.41 -12.00
C LYS A 127 -9.38 -8.58 -11.93
N THR A 128 -8.26 -8.37 -11.27
CA THR A 128 -7.35 -9.48 -10.95
C THR A 128 -7.77 -10.09 -9.62
N ALA A 129 -7.57 -11.40 -9.49
CA ALA A 129 -7.84 -12.13 -8.26
C ALA A 129 -6.81 -11.86 -7.14
N PHE A 130 -5.89 -10.90 -7.32
CA PHE A 130 -4.72 -10.73 -6.47
C PHE A 130 -4.45 -9.24 -6.21
N SER A 131 -4.14 -8.90 -4.96
CA SER A 131 -3.49 -7.66 -4.53
C SER A 131 -1.98 -7.75 -4.76
N GLY A 132 -1.21 -6.80 -4.22
CA GLY A 132 0.25 -6.87 -4.19
C GLY A 132 0.82 -5.81 -3.29
N ASP A 133 2.15 -5.70 -3.28
CA ASP A 133 2.89 -4.74 -2.47
C ASP A 133 3.65 -3.74 -3.33
N ILE A 134 3.56 -2.47 -2.98
CA ILE A 134 4.49 -1.44 -3.46
C ILE A 134 5.60 -1.29 -2.44
N TYR A 135 6.84 -1.38 -2.90
CA TYR A 135 8.04 -1.13 -2.12
C TYR A 135 8.56 0.26 -2.46
N ALA A 136 8.82 1.07 -1.43
CA ALA A 136 9.39 2.39 -1.51
C ALA A 136 10.70 2.40 -0.71
N ARG A 137 11.81 2.69 -1.39
CA ARG A 137 13.15 2.78 -0.80
C ARG A 137 13.63 4.20 -0.89
N PHE A 138 13.84 4.84 0.27
CA PHE A 138 14.43 6.17 0.30
C PHE A 138 15.94 6.07 0.04
N ILE A 139 16.45 7.00 -0.76
CA ILE A 139 17.87 7.05 -1.12
C ILE A 139 18.50 8.33 -0.56
N ALA A 140 19.72 8.18 -0.07
CA ALA A 140 20.53 9.26 0.51
C ALA A 140 21.18 10.13 -0.57
#